data_AF-A0A6A0AIH2-F1
#
_entry.id   AF-A0A6A0AIH2-F1
#
_cell.length_a   1.000
_cell.length_b   1.000
_cell.length_c   1.000
_cell.angle_alpha   90.00
_cell.angle_beta   90.00
_cell.angle_gamma   90.00
#
_symmetry.space_group_name_H-M   'P 1'
#
loop_
_entity.id
_entity.type
_entity.pdbx_description
1 polymer ?
#
loop_
_entity_poly.entity_id
_entity_poly.type
_entity_poly.pdbx_seq_one_letter_code
_entity_poly.pdbx_strand_id
1 'polypeptide(L)'
;MQLLGHVPAMSAAETWRSSSFSQRRRLLRILLKFIIDHQDTICRVSARDSGKAKLDAILGEVVVTCEKIHWLCREGERWLRPEQRSAGRMSFYKAPRVEYHPVGV
;
A
#
# COMPACT_ATOMS: atom_id res chain seq x y z
N MET A 1 15.54 1.76 13.00
CA MET A 1 14.63 2.53 12.12
C MET A 1 13.73 3.33 13.04
N GLN A 2 14.19 4.52 13.44
CA GLN A 2 13.38 5.48 14.19
C GLN A 2 12.07 5.63 13.42
N LEU A 3 10.95 5.40 14.10
CA LEU A 3 9.69 6.00 13.69
C LEU A 3 10.03 7.48 13.48
N LEU A 4 9.94 7.96 12.25
CA LEU A 4 10.09 9.38 11.97
C LEU A 4 9.15 10.07 12.96
N GLY A 5 9.72 10.74 13.98
CA GLY A 5 8.96 11.59 14.87
C GLY A 5 8.23 12.64 14.06
N HIS A 6 7.31 13.40 14.67
CA HIS A 6 6.39 14.36 14.06
C HIS A 6 7.02 15.27 12.97
N VAL A 7 7.28 14.73 11.78
CA VAL A 7 7.76 15.43 10.60
C VAL A 7 6.58 15.61 9.65
N PRO A 8 6.50 16.73 8.92
CA PRO A 8 5.46 16.93 7.93
C PRO A 8 5.45 15.83 6.88
N ALA A 9 4.27 15.50 6.35
CA ALA A 9 4.10 14.43 5.36
C ALA A 9 4.99 14.63 4.12
N MET A 10 5.15 15.87 3.64
CA MET A 10 6.04 16.21 2.53
C MET A 10 7.50 15.82 2.81
N SER A 11 8.04 16.19 3.97
CA SER A 11 9.43 15.88 4.35
C SER A 11 9.64 14.37 4.55
N ALA A 12 8.65 13.67 5.12
CA ALA A 12 8.69 12.21 5.19
C ALA A 12 8.66 11.56 3.80
N ALA A 13 7.87 12.10 2.86
CA ALA A 13 7.76 11.54 1.50
C ALA A 13 9.10 11.55 0.76
N GLU A 14 9.96 12.56 0.97
CA GLU A 14 11.31 12.60 0.40
C GLU A 14 12.16 11.41 0.86
N THR A 15 12.14 11.11 2.16
CA THR A 15 12.87 9.96 2.73
C THR A 15 12.27 8.64 2.29
N TRP A 16 10.94 8.54 2.22
CA TRP A 16 10.25 7.31 1.84
C TRP A 16 10.31 7.01 0.34
N ARG A 17 10.56 8.00 -0.51
CA ARG A 17 10.70 7.83 -1.97
C ARG A 17 11.76 6.77 -2.31
N SER A 18 12.89 6.77 -1.59
CA SER A 18 14.00 5.83 -1.79
C SER A 18 13.91 4.56 -0.92
N SER A 19 12.82 4.38 -0.16
CA SER A 19 12.64 3.19 0.68
C SER A 19 12.53 1.90 -0.14
N SER A 20 13.05 0.81 0.43
CA SER A 20 12.96 -0.53 -0.15
C SER A 20 11.57 -1.15 -0.03
N PHE A 21 11.27 -2.13 -0.89
CA PHE A 21 10.02 -2.91 -0.80
C PHE A 21 9.87 -3.63 0.55
N SER A 22 10.97 -4.10 1.15
CA SER A 22 10.93 -4.77 2.45
C SER A 22 10.50 -3.82 3.58
N GLN A 23 10.98 -2.57 3.56
CA GLN A 23 10.54 -1.53 4.50
C GLN A 23 9.06 -1.20 4.32
N ARG A 24 8.60 -1.02 3.08
CA ARG A 24 7.18 -0.76 2.78
C ARG A 24 6.29 -1.93 3.20
N ARG A 25 6.71 -3.17 2.94
CA ARG A 25 6.02 -4.40 3.37
C ARG A 25 5.93 -4.50 4.89
N ARG A 26 7.00 -4.11 5.60
CA ARG A 26 6.99 -4.06 7.07
C ARG A 26 5.96 -3.05 7.59
N LEU A 27 5.90 -1.85 7.01
CA LEU A 27 4.89 -0.85 7.36
C LEU A 27 3.47 -1.40 7.16
N LEU A 28 3.20 -2.00 6.00
CA LEU A 28 1.91 -2.61 5.70
C LEU A 28 1.54 -3.70 6.72
N ARG A 29 2.50 -4.54 7.15
CA ARG A 29 2.26 -5.54 8.20
C ARG A 29 1.98 -4.94 9.57
N ILE A 30 2.60 -3.82 9.92
CA ILE A 30 2.31 -3.07 11.15
C ILE A 30 0.87 -2.55 11.10
N LEU A 31 0.45 -1.97 9.97
CA LEU A 31 -0.94 -1.52 9.78
C LEU A 31 -1.93 -2.68 9.86
N LEU A 32 -1.62 -3.81 9.21
CA LEU A 32 -2.45 -5.01 9.27
C LEU A 32 -2.65 -5.49 10.71
N LYS A 33 -1.56 -5.56 11.49
CA LYS A 33 -1.62 -5.94 12.91
C LYS A 33 -2.54 -4.99 13.69
N PHE A 34 -2.36 -3.69 13.52
CA PHE A 34 -3.20 -2.69 14.19
C PHE A 34 -4.68 -2.86 13.84
N ILE A 35 -5.01 -3.04 12.56
CA ILE A 35 -6.41 -3.23 12.13
C ILE A 35 -7.03 -4.45 12.80
N ILE A 36 -6.32 -5.58 12.83
CA ILE A 36 -6.81 -6.82 13.45
C ILE A 36 -6.99 -6.64 14.97
N ASP A 37 -6.00 -6.05 15.65
CA ASP A 37 -6.05 -5.83 17.11
C ASP A 37 -7.19 -4.87 17.52
N HIS A 38 -7.61 -3.98 16.62
CA HIS A 38 -8.61 -2.93 16.90
C HIS A 38 -9.93 -3.08 16.11
N GLN A 39 -10.17 -4.23 15.47
CA GLN A 39 -11.30 -4.44 14.55
C GLN A 39 -12.69 -4.13 15.17
N ASP A 40 -12.96 -4.47 16.44
CA ASP A 40 -14.27 -4.15 17.05
C ASP A 40 -14.50 -2.64 17.17
N THR A 41 -13.45 -1.87 17.49
CA THR A 41 -13.55 -0.41 17.55
C THR A 41 -13.78 0.18 16.17
N ILE A 42 -13.06 -0.30 15.16
CA ILE A 42 -13.24 0.11 13.77
C ILE A 42 -14.68 -0.16 13.31
N CYS A 43 -15.17 -1.40 13.51
CA CYS A 43 -16.53 -1.78 13.13
C CYS A 43 -17.60 -0.98 13.91
N ARG A 44 -17.40 -0.73 15.20
CA ARG A 44 -18.33 0.06 16.02
C ARG A 44 -18.43 1.50 15.51
N VAL A 45 -17.31 2.13 15.19
CA VAL A 45 -17.30 3.51 14.68
C VAL A 45 -17.91 3.58 13.28
N SER A 46 -17.51 2.67 12.37
CA SER A 46 -18.06 2.58 11.01
C SER A 46 -19.57 2.33 11.00
N ALA A 47 -20.07 1.41 11.83
CA ALA A 47 -21.50 1.15 11.98
C ALA A 47 -22.26 2.37 12.51
N ARG A 48 -21.67 3.11 13.46
CA ARG A 48 -22.29 4.34 13.99
C ARG A 48 -22.37 5.45 12.95
N ASP A 49 -21.35 5.60 12.12
CA ASP A 49 -21.29 6.65 11.08
C ASP A 49 -22.25 6.35 9.92
N SER A 50 -22.30 5.09 9.47
CA SER A 50 -23.12 4.67 8.34
C SER A 50 -24.57 4.28 8.70
N GLY A 51 -24.85 4.03 9.99
CA GLY A 51 -26.13 3.48 10.45
C GLY A 51 -26.35 2.01 10.09
N LYS A 52 -25.35 1.33 9.51
CA LYS A 52 -25.44 -0.07 9.09
C LYS A 52 -25.06 -1.04 10.20
N ALA A 53 -25.34 -2.32 9.99
CA ALA A 53 -24.96 -3.36 10.94
C ALA A 53 -23.43 -3.49 11.04
N LYS A 54 -22.93 -3.91 12.21
CA LYS A 54 -21.49 -4.23 12.39
C LYS A 54 -20.99 -5.27 11.39
N LEU A 55 -21.86 -6.17 10.93
CA LEU A 55 -21.53 -7.18 9.93
C LEU A 55 -21.14 -6.54 8.58
N ASP A 56 -21.81 -5.47 8.19
CA ASP A 56 -21.46 -4.74 6.96
C ASP A 56 -20.10 -4.06 7.11
N ALA A 57 -19.80 -3.51 8.29
CA ALA A 57 -18.52 -2.87 8.56
C ALA A 57 -17.34 -3.88 8.55
N ILE A 58 -17.51 -5.07 9.14
CA ILE A 58 -16.45 -6.08 9.13
C ILE A 58 -16.20 -6.61 7.70
N LEU A 59 -17.26 -6.94 6.95
CA LEU A 59 -17.12 -7.49 5.60
C LEU A 59 -16.70 -6.42 4.58
N GLY A 60 -17.26 -5.22 4.69
CA GLY A 60 -17.09 -4.14 3.72
C GLY A 60 -15.88 -3.25 3.95
N GLU A 61 -15.36 -3.16 5.17
CA GLU A 61 -14.23 -2.27 5.49
C GLU A 61 -13.01 -3.06 5.97
N VAL A 62 -13.19 -3.88 7.02
CA VAL A 62 -12.05 -4.54 7.69
C VAL A 62 -11.47 -5.66 6.82
N VAL A 63 -12.30 -6.61 6.41
CA VAL A 63 -11.84 -7.78 5.63
C VAL A 63 -11.23 -7.37 4.30
N VAL A 64 -11.88 -6.47 3.55
CA VAL A 64 -11.35 -6.01 2.26
C VAL A 64 -10.02 -5.25 2.41
N THR A 65 -9.86 -4.47 3.48
CA THR A 65 -8.62 -3.73 3.74
C THR A 65 -7.50 -4.70 4.13
N CYS A 66 -7.79 -5.66 5.01
CA CYS A 66 -6.86 -6.71 5.40
C CYS A 66 -6.40 -7.54 4.19
N GLU A 67 -7.33 -7.96 3.33
CA GLU A 67 -7.03 -8.72 2.11
C GLU A 67 -6.18 -7.89 1.15
N LYS A 68 -6.52 -6.61 0.94
CA LYS A 68 -5.72 -5.72 0.09
C LYS A 68 -4.29 -5.58 0.60
N ILE A 69 -4.11 -5.40 1.91
CA ILE A 69 -2.77 -5.33 2.51
C ILE A 69 -2.04 -6.67 2.35
N HIS A 70 -2.72 -7.80 2.56
CA HIS A 70 -2.16 -9.13 2.39
C HIS A 70 -1.67 -9.34 0.95
N TRP A 71 -2.51 -9.04 -0.04
CA TRP A 71 -2.18 -9.13 -1.46
C TRP A 71 -1.00 -8.22 -1.83
N LEU A 72 -1.00 -6.96 -1.39
CA LEU A 72 0.11 -6.02 -1.63
C LEU A 72 1.42 -6.54 -1.04
N CYS A 73 1.36 -7.14 0.15
CA CYS A 73 2.52 -7.76 0.79
C CYS A 73 2.99 -9.01 0.06
N ARG A 74 2.14 -9.72 -0.68
CA ARG A 74 2.50 -10.97 -1.37
C ARG A 74 2.95 -10.71 -2.81
N GLU A 75 2.13 -10.01 -3.57
CA GLU A 75 2.28 -9.82 -5.02
C GLU A 75 2.73 -8.40 -5.40
N GLY A 76 2.52 -7.39 -4.54
CA GLY A 76 2.65 -5.97 -4.93
C GLY A 76 4.04 -5.58 -5.46
N GLU A 77 5.10 -6.20 -4.94
CA GLU A 77 6.45 -5.97 -5.44
C GLU A 77 6.62 -6.44 -6.89
N ARG A 78 6.03 -7.57 -7.27
CA ARG A 78 6.11 -8.12 -8.64
C ARG A 78 5.55 -7.12 -9.66
N TRP A 79 4.42 -6.51 -9.33
CA TRP A 79 3.71 -5.57 -10.21
C TRP A 79 4.38 -4.20 -10.35
N LEU A 80 5.34 -3.89 -9.47
CA LEU A 80 6.09 -2.62 -9.52
C LEU A 80 7.50 -2.79 -10.10
N ARG A 81 7.86 -4.00 -10.54
CA ARG A 81 9.15 -4.25 -11.19
C ARG A 81 9.18 -3.59 -12.58
N PRO A 82 10.36 -3.12 -13.03
CA PRO A 82 10.50 -2.62 -14.39
C PRO A 82 10.09 -3.68 -15.43
N GLU A 83 9.27 -3.27 -16.39
CA GLU A 83 8.77 -4.15 -17.45
C GLU A 83 9.32 -3.71 -18.81
N GLN A 84 9.89 -4.64 -19.57
CA GLN A 84 10.31 -4.39 -20.94
C GLN A 84 9.10 -4.26 -21.87
N ARG A 85 9.20 -3.38 -22.86
CA ARG A 85 8.18 -3.19 -23.89
C ARG A 85 8.77 -3.46 -25.28
N SER A 86 7.92 -3.78 -26.24
CA SER A 86 8.36 -3.93 -27.63
C SER A 86 8.77 -2.57 -28.19
N ALA A 87 9.98 -2.49 -28.76
CA ALA A 87 10.47 -1.30 -29.45
C ALA A 87 9.88 -1.13 -30.86
N GLY A 88 9.24 -2.17 -31.40
CA GLY A 88 8.83 -2.22 -32.79
C GLY A 88 10.00 -2.37 -33.75
N ARG A 89 9.68 -2.68 -35.02
CA ARG A 89 10.69 -3.05 -36.04
C ARG A 89 11.68 -1.92 -36.37
N MET A 90 11.22 -0.67 -36.41
CA MET A 90 12.07 0.47 -36.78
C MET A 90 13.04 0.88 -35.67
N SER A 91 12.75 0.55 -34.42
CA SER A 91 13.60 0.89 -33.26
C SER A 91 14.22 -0.36 -32.63
N PHE A 92 14.58 -1.36 -33.43
CA PHE A 92 15.13 -2.64 -32.95
C PHE A 92 16.39 -2.50 -32.08
N TYR A 93 17.13 -1.39 -32.23
CA TYR A 93 18.32 -1.07 -31.44
C TYR A 93 18.00 -0.40 -30.08
N LYS A 94 16.72 -0.21 -29.73
CA LYS A 94 16.28 0.37 -28.45
C LYS A 94 15.69 -0.70 -27.53
N ALA A 95 15.90 -0.55 -26.23
CA ALA A 95 15.33 -1.40 -25.17
C ALA A 95 14.38 -0.58 -24.28
N PRO A 96 13.15 -0.28 -24.72
CA PRO A 96 12.21 0.51 -23.95
C PRO A 96 11.67 -0.27 -22.75
N ARG A 97 11.54 0.40 -21.62
CA ARG A 97 11.02 -0.17 -20.38
C ARG A 97 10.08 0.80 -19.68
N VAL A 98 9.14 0.26 -18.90
CA VAL A 98 8.26 0.99 -18.00
C VAL A 98 8.77 0.82 -16.58
N GLU A 99 8.92 1.93 -15.87
CA GLU A 99 9.29 1.95 -14.45
C GLU A 99 8.22 2.70 -13.66
N TYR A 100 7.90 2.21 -12.47
CA TYR A 100 6.90 2.80 -11.59
C TYR A 100 7.60 3.56 -10.46
N HIS A 101 7.34 4.87 -10.39
CA HIS A 101 7.94 5.77 -9.41
C HIS A 101 6.89 6.31 -8.45
N PRO A 102 7.17 6.45 -7.14
CA PRO A 102 6.25 7.08 -6.20
C PRO A 102 5.95 8.53 -6.58
N VAL A 103 4.67 8.92 -6.56
CA VAL A 103 4.22 10.28 -6.92
C VAL A 103 4.64 11.30 -5.86
N GLY A 104 4.54 10.95 -4.57
CA GLY A 104 4.76 11.85 -3.45
C GLY A 104 3.44 12.32 -2.82
N VAL A 105 3.55 13.31 -1.93
CA VAL A 105 2.45 14.00 -1.24
C VAL A 105 2.76 15.49 -1.29
#